data_AF-A0A834KXX1-F1
#
_entry.id   AF-A0A834KXX1-F1
#
_cell.length_a   1.000
_cell.length_b   1.000
_cell.length_c   1.000
_cell.angle_alpha   90.00
_cell.angle_beta   90.00
_cell.angle_gamma   90.00
#
_symmetry.space_group_name_H-M   'P 1'
#
loop_
_entity.id
_entity.type
_entity.pdbx_description
1 polymer ?
#
loop_
_entity_poly.entity_id
_entity_poly.type
_entity_poly.pdbx_seq_one_letter_code
_entity_poly.pdbx_strand_id
1 'polypeptide(L)'
;MQARRCTPAVECYDPWQDTWRFVSSLPLTDFRFSMSLSHDVPLATSLEHCIYVLGNVQRTGEKLFLQYNTKQDSWCELLPTLTRTDAELSTLYFLGATDKLVVVGGNNSNTMVTSFCVESKKWGQIRRAEKVAFAGQGSLMNDHLLMPSIEHSTVTQMDLQTLTITPLPPLPVSTCYDASFYLYY
;
A
#
# COMPACT_ATOMS: atom_id res chain seq x y z
N MET A 1 5.54 -21.95 17.97
CA MET A 1 4.50 -21.03 17.44
C MET A 1 4.22 -21.43 16.00
N GLN A 2 3.04 -21.99 15.71
CA GLN A 2 2.67 -22.41 14.37
C GLN A 2 2.26 -21.15 13.59
N ALA A 3 3.00 -20.79 12.54
CA ALA A 3 2.63 -19.67 11.68
C ALA A 3 1.21 -19.92 11.11
N ARG A 4 0.29 -18.98 11.33
CA ARG A 4 -1.02 -19.01 10.68
C ARG A 4 -0.79 -19.03 9.16
N ARG A 5 -1.25 -20.08 8.47
CA ARG A 5 -1.27 -20.10 7.01
C ARG A 5 -2.26 -19.04 6.55
N CYS A 6 -1.76 -17.97 5.94
CA CYS A 6 -2.61 -17.02 5.23
C CYS A 6 -3.15 -17.72 3.99
N THR A 7 -4.47 -17.63 3.75
CA THR A 7 -5.09 -18.20 2.56
C THR A 7 -4.79 -17.30 1.35
N PRO A 8 -4.33 -17.84 0.21
CA PRO A 8 -4.16 -17.05 -1.02
C PRO A 8 -5.49 -16.70 -1.70
N ALA A 9 -6.63 -17.12 -1.14
CA ALA A 9 -7.95 -16.94 -1.72
C ALA A 9 -8.26 -15.44 -1.87
N VAL A 10 -8.84 -15.10 -3.03
CA VAL A 10 -9.32 -13.77 -3.35
C VAL A 10 -10.79 -13.89 -3.72
N GLU A 11 -11.60 -13.02 -3.16
CA GLU A 11 -13.05 -13.01 -3.35
C GLU A 11 -13.47 -11.65 -3.93
N CYS A 12 -14.48 -11.67 -4.79
CA CYS A 12 -15.06 -10.49 -5.43
C CYS A 12 -16.53 -10.39 -5.05
N TYR A 13 -16.92 -9.23 -4.53
CA TYR A 13 -18.32 -8.89 -4.23
C TYR A 13 -18.99 -8.24 -5.44
N ASP A 14 -20.15 -8.74 -5.82
CA ASP A 14 -21.06 -8.13 -6.79
C ASP A 14 -22.21 -7.43 -6.03
N PRO A 15 -22.27 -6.09 -6.02
CA PRO A 15 -23.30 -5.35 -5.29
C PRO A 15 -24.68 -5.40 -5.94
N TRP A 16 -24.80 -5.74 -7.23
CA TRP A 16 -26.09 -5.87 -7.91
C TRP A 16 -26.75 -7.22 -7.61
N GLN A 17 -25.94 -8.25 -7.43
CA GLN A 17 -26.40 -9.60 -7.10
C GLN A 17 -26.37 -9.88 -5.59
N ASP A 18 -25.70 -9.02 -4.81
CA ASP A 18 -25.42 -9.22 -3.39
C ASP A 18 -24.75 -10.58 -3.10
N THR A 19 -23.73 -10.91 -3.89
CA THR A 19 -23.02 -12.19 -3.78
C THR A 19 -21.52 -12.02 -3.79
N TRP A 20 -20.84 -12.92 -3.10
CA TRP A 20 -19.40 -13.11 -3.19
C TRP A 20 -19.08 -14.30 -4.08
N ARG A 21 -18.01 -14.18 -4.88
CA ARG A 21 -17.48 -15.29 -5.67
C ARG A 21 -15.96 -15.34 -5.57
N PHE A 22 -15.39 -16.53 -5.68
CA PHE A 22 -13.95 -16.69 -5.81
C PHE A 22 -13.47 -16.21 -7.19
N VAL A 23 -12.31 -15.57 -7.19
CA VAL A 23 -11.52 -15.24 -8.38
C VAL A 23 -10.15 -15.93 -8.29
N SER A 24 -9.30 -15.72 -9.30
CA SER A 24 -7.93 -16.22 -9.27
C SER A 24 -7.24 -15.83 -7.97
N SER A 25 -6.72 -16.84 -7.29
CA SER A 25 -6.00 -16.68 -6.03
C SER A 25 -4.64 -16.03 -6.24
N LEU A 26 -4.11 -15.39 -5.20
CA LEU A 26 -2.76 -14.82 -5.22
C LEU A 26 -1.73 -15.93 -5.52
N PRO A 27 -0.74 -15.68 -6.40
CA PRO A 27 0.30 -16.65 -6.77
C PRO A 27 1.37 -16.77 -5.67
N LEU A 28 0.98 -17.17 -4.45
CA LEU A 28 1.85 -17.26 -3.26
C LEU A 28 2.68 -18.56 -3.20
N THR A 29 2.66 -19.40 -4.24
CA THR A 29 3.25 -20.74 -4.20
C THR A 29 4.77 -20.75 -4.07
N ASP A 30 5.47 -19.71 -4.56
CA ASP A 30 6.93 -19.59 -4.47
C ASP A 30 7.41 -18.48 -3.51
N PHE A 31 6.50 -17.59 -3.10
CA PHE A 31 6.80 -16.45 -2.23
C PHE A 31 5.96 -16.55 -0.97
N ARG A 32 6.59 -16.85 0.16
CA ARG A 32 5.97 -16.59 1.46
C ARG A 32 5.92 -15.08 1.64
N PHE A 33 4.79 -14.48 1.27
CA PHE A 33 4.39 -13.19 1.83
C PHE A 33 4.33 -13.39 3.34
N SER A 34 5.28 -12.82 4.07
CA SER A 34 5.11 -12.72 5.52
C SER A 34 4.24 -11.51 5.78
N MET A 35 3.00 -11.78 6.18
CA MET A 35 2.24 -10.83 6.98
C MET A 35 2.85 -10.87 8.40
N SER A 36 3.86 -10.03 8.68
CA SER A 36 4.36 -9.81 10.04
C SER A 36 3.30 -9.06 10.85
N LEU A 37 2.95 -9.67 11.99
CA LEU A 37 1.86 -9.29 12.89
C LEU A 37 2.03 -7.95 13.61
N SER A 38 2.95 -7.08 13.18
CA SER A 38 3.08 -5.73 13.73
C SER A 38 2.38 -4.68 12.87
N HIS A 39 2.43 -4.76 11.52
CA HIS A 39 1.78 -3.82 10.60
C HIS A 39 1.46 -4.36 9.17
N ASP A 40 1.64 -5.66 8.87
CA ASP A 40 1.62 -6.13 7.47
C ASP A 40 0.21 -6.55 6.98
N VAL A 41 -0.57 -5.57 6.53
CA VAL A 41 -1.63 -5.81 5.53
C VAL A 41 -0.98 -5.62 4.16
N PRO A 42 -1.15 -6.56 3.19
CA PRO A 42 -0.74 -6.28 1.82
C PRO A 42 -1.43 -5.00 1.35
N LEU A 43 -0.64 -4.02 0.97
CA LEU A 43 -1.18 -2.74 0.55
C LEU A 43 -1.80 -2.92 -0.82
N ALA A 44 -3.04 -2.50 -0.99
CA ALA A 44 -3.78 -2.68 -2.22
C ALA A 44 -4.30 -1.34 -2.75
N THR A 45 -4.24 -1.16 -4.06
CA THR A 45 -4.88 -0.02 -4.74
C THR A 45 -5.42 -0.48 -6.10
N SER A 46 -6.31 0.30 -6.70
CA SER A 46 -6.78 0.10 -8.06
C SER A 46 -6.25 1.19 -8.97
N LEU A 47 -5.82 0.82 -10.18
CA LEU A 47 -5.53 1.76 -11.25
C LEU A 47 -6.07 1.16 -12.55
N GLU A 48 -6.93 1.93 -13.24
CA GLU A 48 -7.68 1.49 -14.41
C GLU A 48 -8.46 0.19 -14.18
N HIS A 49 -8.21 -0.86 -14.97
CA HIS A 49 -8.86 -2.16 -14.89
C HIS A 49 -8.07 -3.18 -14.06
N CYS A 50 -7.11 -2.72 -13.26
CA CYS A 50 -6.23 -3.58 -12.50
C CYS A 50 -6.25 -3.27 -11.01
N ILE A 51 -6.09 -4.32 -10.20
CA ILE A 51 -5.81 -4.22 -8.78
C ILE A 51 -4.32 -4.49 -8.59
N TYR A 52 -3.71 -3.74 -7.71
CA TYR A 52 -2.28 -3.73 -7.45
C TYR A 52 -2.04 -4.04 -5.99
N VAL A 53 -1.19 -5.01 -5.72
CA VAL A 53 -0.85 -5.44 -4.36
C VAL A 53 0.66 -5.32 -4.17
N LEU A 54 1.06 -4.65 -3.10
CA LEU A 54 2.44 -4.49 -2.68
C LEU A 54 2.65 -5.18 -1.33
N GLY A 55 3.69 -6.01 -1.26
CA GLY A 55 4.08 -6.68 -0.02
C GLY A 55 5.57 -6.96 0.06
N ASN A 56 5.98 -7.55 1.18
CA ASN A 56 7.36 -7.95 1.44
C ASN A 56 7.56 -9.45 1.18
N VAL A 57 8.61 -9.80 0.44
CA VAL A 57 9.10 -11.18 0.36
C VAL A 57 9.89 -11.49 1.63
N GLN A 58 9.44 -12.44 2.44
CA GLN A 58 10.02 -12.70 3.77
C GLN A 58 11.53 -13.01 3.72
N ARG A 59 11.97 -13.78 2.73
CA ARG A 59 13.35 -14.28 2.63
C ARG A 59 14.34 -13.21 2.18
N THR A 60 13.93 -12.34 1.26
CA THR A 60 14.81 -11.36 0.60
C THR A 60 14.58 -9.93 1.09
N GLY A 61 13.40 -9.65 1.67
CA GLY A 61 12.96 -8.30 2.03
C GLY A 61 12.60 -7.44 0.82
N GLU A 62 12.57 -8.02 -0.37
CA GLU A 62 12.13 -7.37 -1.62
C GLU A 62 10.66 -6.95 -1.52
N LYS A 63 10.36 -5.81 -2.14
CA LYS A 63 9.00 -5.29 -2.29
C LYS A 63 8.43 -5.89 -3.58
N LEU A 64 7.63 -6.93 -3.41
CA LEU A 64 6.98 -7.64 -4.52
C LEU A 64 5.70 -6.91 -4.88
N PHE A 65 5.56 -6.66 -6.18
CA PHE A 65 4.44 -5.96 -6.76
C PHE A 65 3.65 -6.95 -7.62
N LEU A 66 2.38 -7.16 -7.28
CA LEU A 66 1.48 -8.02 -8.03
C LEU A 66 0.38 -7.18 -8.68
N GLN A 67 0.03 -7.52 -9.90
CA GLN A 67 -1.06 -6.93 -10.66
C GLN A 67 -2.10 -8.01 -10.93
N TYR A 68 -3.36 -7.72 -10.60
CA TYR A 68 -4.51 -8.51 -10.98
C TYR A 68 -5.28 -7.79 -12.09
N ASN A 69 -5.44 -8.46 -13.24
CA ASN A 69 -6.25 -7.95 -14.34
C ASN A 69 -7.69 -8.41 -14.18
N THR A 70 -8.60 -7.47 -13.89
CA THR A 70 -10.02 -7.77 -13.65
C THR A 70 -10.76 -8.30 -14.88
N LYS A 71 -10.26 -8.04 -16.10
CA LYS A 71 -10.85 -8.53 -17.35
C LYS A 71 -10.42 -9.96 -17.68
N GLN A 72 -9.23 -10.36 -17.25
CA GLN A 72 -8.64 -11.66 -17.56
C GLN A 72 -8.69 -12.63 -16.39
N ASP A 73 -9.08 -12.16 -15.19
CA ASP A 73 -9.06 -12.94 -13.95
C ASP A 73 -7.70 -13.62 -13.74
N SER A 74 -6.64 -12.82 -13.77
CA SER A 74 -5.26 -13.33 -13.72
C SER A 74 -4.33 -12.41 -12.96
N TRP A 75 -3.35 -13.00 -12.29
CA TRP A 75 -2.28 -12.30 -11.59
C TRP A 75 -0.98 -12.35 -12.40
N CYS A 76 -0.22 -11.27 -12.36
CA CYS A 76 1.14 -11.19 -12.88
C CYS A 76 2.03 -10.42 -11.92
N GLU A 77 3.32 -10.77 -11.89
CA GLU A 77 4.33 -9.97 -11.22
C GLU A 77 4.66 -8.72 -12.04
N LEU A 78 4.74 -7.58 -11.36
CA LEU A 78 5.08 -6.30 -11.96
C LEU A 78 6.55 -5.98 -11.66
N LEU A 79 7.38 -6.13 -12.69
CA LEU A 79 8.81 -5.86 -12.65
C LEU A 79 9.15 -4.47 -13.22
N PRO A 80 10.26 -3.85 -12.75
CA PRO A 80 11.18 -4.34 -11.71
C PRO A 80 10.62 -4.21 -10.28
N THR A 81 10.93 -5.14 -9.40
CA THR A 81 10.70 -5.01 -7.95
C THR A 81 11.71 -4.08 -7.28
N LEU A 82 11.40 -3.59 -6.07
CA LEU A 82 12.35 -2.85 -5.24
C LEU A 82 13.04 -3.79 -4.25
N THR A 83 14.37 -3.84 -4.25
CA THR A 83 15.10 -4.54 -3.19
C THR A 83 15.19 -3.69 -1.93
N ARG A 84 15.49 -4.30 -0.77
CA ARG A 84 15.73 -3.55 0.47
C ARG A 84 16.86 -2.52 0.31
N THR A 85 17.89 -2.85 -0.46
CA THR A 85 19.06 -2.00 -0.71
C THR A 85 18.73 -0.83 -1.63
N ASP A 86 17.90 -1.01 -2.64
CA ASP A 86 17.60 0.04 -3.62
C ASP A 86 16.57 1.05 -3.10
N ALA A 87 15.68 0.60 -2.23
CA ALA A 87 14.50 1.38 -1.84
C ALA A 87 14.71 2.26 -0.61
N GLU A 88 15.67 1.93 0.26
CA GLU A 88 15.72 2.46 1.63
C GLU A 88 14.37 2.31 2.38
N LEU A 89 13.51 1.37 1.96
CA LEU A 89 12.16 1.12 2.49
C LEU A 89 12.18 -0.13 3.38
N SER A 90 12.38 0.02 4.69
CA SER A 90 12.28 -1.12 5.61
C SER A 90 10.83 -1.49 5.88
N THR A 91 9.97 -0.49 6.06
CA THR A 91 8.55 -0.63 6.37
C THR A 91 7.73 -0.04 5.24
N LEU A 92 6.58 -0.66 4.92
CA LEU A 92 5.60 -0.12 4.00
C LEU A 92 4.46 0.51 4.79
N TYR A 93 4.04 1.71 4.40
CA TYR A 93 2.94 2.43 5.07
C TYR A 93 1.73 2.58 4.16
N PHE A 94 1.92 2.82 2.86
CA PHE A 94 0.82 3.13 1.96
C PHE A 94 1.14 2.77 0.50
N LEU A 95 0.10 2.33 -0.21
CA LEU A 95 0.07 2.18 -1.67
C LEU A 95 -1.18 2.90 -2.17
N GLY A 96 -1.00 3.87 -3.06
CA GLY A 96 -2.09 4.59 -3.71
C GLY A 96 -1.89 4.68 -5.21
N ALA A 97 -2.92 5.13 -5.91
CA ALA A 97 -2.88 5.31 -7.36
C ALA A 97 -3.31 6.73 -7.77
N THR A 98 -2.55 7.31 -8.68
CA THR A 98 -2.88 8.50 -9.48
C THR A 98 -2.78 8.10 -10.96
N ASP A 99 -1.99 8.81 -11.77
CA ASP A 99 -1.42 8.33 -13.04
C ASP A 99 -0.37 7.22 -12.83
N LYS A 100 0.15 7.07 -11.60
CA LYS A 100 1.19 6.12 -11.22
C LYS A 100 0.84 5.48 -9.88
N LEU A 101 1.53 4.41 -9.54
CA LEU A 101 1.41 3.78 -8.24
C LEU A 101 2.36 4.49 -7.28
N VAL A 102 1.81 5.14 -6.25
CA VAL A 102 2.59 5.85 -5.24
C VAL A 102 2.81 4.94 -4.04
N VAL A 103 4.07 4.80 -3.64
CA VAL A 103 4.48 4.00 -2.49
C VAL A 103 5.05 4.92 -1.42
N VAL A 104 4.49 4.84 -0.23
CA VAL A 104 5.05 5.46 0.97
C VAL A 104 5.45 4.37 1.94
N GLY A 105 6.66 4.48 2.45
CA GLY A 105 7.13 3.66 3.54
C GLY A 105 8.12 4.42 4.38
N GLY A 106 8.96 3.71 5.11
CA GLY A 106 9.91 4.34 5.99
C GLY A 106 11.12 3.48 6.30
N ASN A 107 12.11 4.14 6.87
CA ASN A 107 13.26 3.53 7.50
C ASN A 107 13.48 4.14 8.89
N ASN A 108 14.64 3.86 9.47
CA ASN A 108 14.99 4.31 10.82
C ASN A 108 15.06 5.85 10.94
N SER A 109 15.23 6.57 9.83
CA SER A 109 15.54 8.00 9.82
C SER A 109 14.48 8.86 9.13
N ASN A 110 13.77 8.34 8.13
CA ASN A 110 12.89 9.13 7.27
C ASN A 110 11.65 8.36 6.83
N THR A 111 10.62 9.12 6.49
CA THR A 111 9.55 8.67 5.60
C THR A 111 10.06 8.76 4.16
N MET A 112 9.82 7.71 3.38
CA MET A 112 10.32 7.57 2.03
C MET A 112 9.14 7.50 1.06
N VAL A 113 9.20 8.28 -0.02
CA VAL A 113 8.16 8.36 -1.04
C VAL A 113 8.76 8.04 -2.40
N THR A 114 8.15 7.11 -3.13
CA THR A 114 8.51 6.81 -4.52
C THR A 114 7.25 6.49 -5.33
N SER A 115 7.42 6.30 -6.64
CA SER A 115 6.32 5.93 -7.52
C SER A 115 6.76 4.89 -8.55
N PHE A 116 5.80 4.14 -9.07
CA PHE A 116 6.00 3.21 -10.17
C PHE A 116 5.06 3.57 -11.32
N CYS A 117 5.64 3.83 -12.49
CA CYS A 117 4.88 4.03 -13.72
C CYS A 117 4.62 2.67 -14.38
N VAL A 118 3.35 2.27 -14.43
CA VAL A 118 2.93 0.96 -14.98
C VAL A 118 3.25 0.85 -16.46
N GLU A 119 2.98 1.90 -17.25
CA GLU A 119 3.20 1.89 -18.70
C GLU A 119 4.68 1.73 -19.06
N SER A 120 5.54 2.56 -18.44
CA SER A 120 6.98 2.56 -18.74
C SER A 120 7.77 1.51 -17.96
N LYS A 121 7.15 0.86 -16.96
CA LYS A 121 7.78 -0.10 -16.03
C LYS A 121 9.02 0.47 -15.34
N LYS A 122 8.92 1.68 -14.82
CA LYS A 122 10.03 2.39 -14.18
C LYS A 122 9.63 2.95 -12.83
N TRP A 123 10.55 2.79 -11.88
CA TRP A 123 10.51 3.51 -10.61
C TRP A 123 10.89 4.97 -10.82
N GLY A 124 10.17 5.84 -10.13
CA GLY A 124 10.54 7.24 -9.95
C GLY A 124 11.66 7.39 -8.94
N GLN A 125 12.16 8.62 -8.84
CA GLN A 125 13.15 8.98 -7.82
C GLN A 125 12.56 8.79 -6.42
N ILE A 126 13.35 8.19 -5.54
CA ILE A 126 13.04 8.10 -4.12
C ILE A 126 13.28 9.47 -3.48
N ARG A 127 12.29 9.96 -2.76
CA ARG A 127 12.34 11.24 -2.05
C ARG A 127 12.13 11.02 -0.55
N ARG A 128 12.73 11.89 0.25
CA ARG A 128 12.75 11.79 1.72
C ARG A 128 11.89 12.91 2.31
N ALA A 129 11.02 12.53 3.22
CA ALA A 129 10.22 13.45 4.04
C ALA A 129 10.63 13.33 5.51
N GLU A 130 10.04 14.19 6.35
CA GLU A 130 10.14 14.06 7.80
C GLU A 130 9.67 12.69 8.26
N LYS A 131 10.33 12.16 9.30
CA LYS A 131 9.99 10.85 9.86
C LYS A 131 8.67 10.95 10.61
N VAL A 132 7.70 10.16 10.20
CA VAL A 132 6.41 10.06 10.89
C VAL A 132 6.04 8.59 11.04
N ALA A 133 5.55 8.22 12.22
CA ALA A 133 5.00 6.89 12.48
C ALA A 133 3.55 6.81 11.97
N PHE A 134 3.37 6.31 10.75
CA PHE A 134 2.05 6.03 10.17
C PHE A 134 1.53 4.65 10.57
N ALA A 135 0.22 4.55 10.83
CA ALA A 135 -0.45 3.27 11.02
C ALA A 135 -1.93 3.34 10.67
N GLY A 136 -2.37 2.49 9.74
CA GLY A 136 -3.74 2.45 9.25
C GLY A 136 -3.77 2.40 7.73
N GLN A 137 -4.93 2.70 7.14
CA GLN A 137 -5.14 2.82 5.71
C GLN A 137 -5.37 4.28 5.35
N GLY A 138 -4.54 4.79 4.43
CA GLY A 138 -4.65 6.14 3.92
C GLY A 138 -5.51 6.25 2.67
N SER A 139 -5.64 7.49 2.19
CA SER A 139 -6.25 7.79 0.89
C SER A 139 -5.45 8.87 0.17
N LEU A 140 -5.36 8.75 -1.15
CA LEU A 140 -4.64 9.69 -2.00
C LEU A 140 -5.62 10.33 -2.98
N MET A 141 -5.62 11.66 -3.02
CA MET A 141 -6.38 12.45 -3.99
C MET A 141 -5.60 13.70 -4.38
N ASN A 142 -5.45 13.98 -5.68
CA ASN A 142 -4.83 15.20 -6.21
C ASN A 142 -3.50 15.56 -5.51
N ASP A 143 -2.56 14.61 -5.43
CA ASP A 143 -1.26 14.74 -4.73
C ASP A 143 -1.32 14.98 -3.22
N HIS A 144 -2.49 14.89 -2.60
CA HIS A 144 -2.66 14.95 -1.14
C HIS A 144 -2.94 13.57 -0.58
N LEU A 145 -1.98 13.06 0.20
CA LEU A 145 -2.09 11.80 0.92
C LEU A 145 -2.60 12.07 2.34
N LEU A 146 -3.73 11.48 2.71
CA LEU A 146 -4.21 11.41 4.08
C LEU A 146 -3.76 10.10 4.70
N MET A 147 -3.05 10.17 5.83
CA MET A 147 -2.57 8.99 6.57
C MET A 147 -2.78 9.18 8.07
N PRO A 148 -3.29 8.17 8.79
CA PRO A 148 -3.32 8.22 10.24
C PRO A 148 -1.89 8.13 10.81
N SER A 149 -1.60 8.99 11.78
CA SER A 149 -0.31 9.06 12.46
C SER A 149 -0.47 8.76 13.94
N ILE A 150 0.27 7.75 14.42
CA ILE A 150 0.29 7.40 15.85
C ILE A 150 0.88 8.54 16.67
N GLU A 151 1.98 9.11 16.18
CA GLU A 151 2.72 10.17 16.85
C GLU A 151 1.87 11.42 17.08
N HIS A 152 1.11 11.83 16.06
CA HIS A 152 0.25 13.01 16.15
C HIS A 152 -1.12 12.70 16.77
N SER A 153 -1.46 11.41 16.96
CA SER A 153 -2.80 10.97 17.41
C SER A 153 -3.94 11.58 16.57
N THR A 154 -3.71 11.74 15.27
CA THR A 154 -4.65 12.31 14.30
C THR A 154 -4.31 11.83 12.88
N VAL A 155 -5.12 12.22 11.90
CA VAL A 155 -4.79 12.08 10.48
C VAL A 155 -3.88 13.23 10.07
N THR A 156 -2.81 12.91 9.35
CA THR A 156 -1.94 13.91 8.71
C THR A 156 -2.22 13.97 7.23
N GLN A 157 -2.08 15.15 6.65
CA GLN A 157 -2.03 15.36 5.21
C GLN A 157 -0.57 15.51 4.78
N MET A 158 -0.16 14.80 3.74
CA MET A 158 1.12 14.96 3.08
C MET A 158 0.90 15.48 1.67
N ASP A 159 1.52 16.60 1.35
CA ASP A 159 1.64 17.09 -0.03
C ASP A 159 2.74 16.28 -0.73
N LEU A 160 2.39 15.55 -1.79
CA LEU A 160 3.36 14.70 -2.49
C LEU A 160 4.32 15.50 -3.38
N GLN A 161 4.09 16.78 -3.67
CA GLN A 161 5.02 17.59 -4.44
C GLN A 161 6.12 18.14 -3.55
N THR A 162 5.75 18.75 -2.42
CA THR A 162 6.68 19.38 -1.47
C THR A 162 7.16 18.44 -0.36
N LEU A 163 6.46 17.32 -0.15
CA LEU A 163 6.66 16.38 0.96
C LEU A 163 6.44 17.00 2.34
N THR A 164 5.71 18.12 2.40
CA THR A 164 5.31 18.74 3.66
C THR A 164 4.20 17.92 4.30
N ILE A 165 4.32 17.65 5.60
CA ILE A 165 3.35 16.90 6.38
C ILE A 165 2.67 17.88 7.34
N THR A 166 1.34 17.93 7.33
CA THR A 166 0.54 18.77 8.20
C THR A 166 -0.46 17.92 8.99
N PRO A 167 -0.46 17.95 10.33
CA PRO A 167 -1.49 17.28 11.11
C PRO A 167 -2.83 17.98 10.93
N LEU A 168 -3.90 17.21 10.73
CA LEU A 168 -5.27 17.72 10.74
C LEU A 168 -5.78 17.86 12.19
N PRO A 169 -6.84 18.65 12.43
CA PRO A 169 -7.46 18.76 13.74
C PRO A 169 -7.75 17.39 14.35
N PRO A 170 -7.50 17.20 15.66
CA PRO A 170 -7.64 15.91 16.31
C PRO A 170 -9.08 15.42 16.21
N LEU A 171 -9.24 14.10 16.10
CA LEU A 171 -10.55 13.46 16.18
C LEU A 171 -11.10 13.59 17.60
N PRO A 172 -12.44 13.66 17.77
CA PRO A 172 -13.08 13.74 19.08
C PRO A 172 -12.89 12.45 19.92
N VAL A 173 -12.39 11.39 19.30
CA VAL A 173 -12.09 10.10 19.91
C VAL A 173 -10.68 9.68 19.54
N SER A 174 -9.98 9.04 20.47
CA SER A 174 -8.68 8.42 20.18
C SER A 174 -8.89 7.17 19.33
N THR A 175 -8.15 7.07 18.24
CA THR A 175 -8.28 6.00 17.28
C THR A 175 -6.92 5.40 16.92
N CYS A 176 -6.91 4.17 16.42
CA CYS A 176 -5.70 3.49 15.97
C CYS A 176 -6.02 2.56 14.81
N TYR A 177 -5.10 2.46 13.84
CA TYR A 177 -5.27 1.63 12.64
C TYR A 177 -6.52 1.99 11.80
N ASP A 178 -6.86 3.27 11.74
CA ASP A 178 -8.05 3.73 11.02
C ASP A 178 -7.92 3.65 9.51
N ALA A 179 -9.05 3.69 8.83
CA ALA A 179 -9.13 3.89 7.39
C ALA A 179 -9.71 5.27 7.08
N SER A 180 -8.96 6.06 6.31
CA SER A 180 -9.43 7.35 5.79
C SER A 180 -9.86 7.20 4.34
N PHE A 181 -10.96 7.82 3.92
CA PHE A 181 -11.43 7.83 2.53
C PHE A 181 -12.18 9.12 2.21
N TYR A 182 -12.18 9.50 0.93
CA TYR A 182 -12.96 10.62 0.43
C TYR A 182 -14.39 10.16 0.10
N LEU A 183 -15.38 10.98 0.45
CA LEU A 183 -16.77 10.80 0.06
C LEU A 183 -17.09 11.76 -1.09
N TYR A 184 -17.53 11.20 -2.22
CA TYR A 184 -18.08 11.95 -3.33
C TYR A 184 -19.61 11.86 -3.27
N TYR A 185 -20.26 13.02 -3.32
CA TYR A 185 -21.72 13.16 -3.33
C TYR A 185 -22.20 13.61 -4.70
#